data_AF-A0A432V189-F1
#
_entry.id   AF-A0A432V189-F1
#
_cell.length_a   1.000
_cell.length_b   1.000
_cell.length_c   1.000
_cell.angle_alpha   90.00
_cell.angle_beta   90.00
_cell.angle_gamma   90.00
#
_symmetry.space_group_name_H-M   'P 1'
#
loop_
_entity.id
_entity.type
_entity.pdbx_description
1 polymer ?
#
loop_
_entity_poly.entity_id
_entity_poly.type
_entity_poly.pdbx_seq_one_letter_code
_entity_poly.pdbx_strand_id
1 'polypeptide(L)'
;MKIDVAKEFNSYPAGRFPEDGTHNGQRFRDEFLTPAIKDILSSGSNEKLTIDIDGVRSFGSSFLEEAFGGLIRKGIFQKEVVENIIRIHCSKPHLYFFRDAIISYIAEARKETGTELAS
;
A
#
# COMPACT_ATOMS: atom_id res chain seq x y z
N MET A 1 -8.73 10.82 5.88
CA MET A 1 -9.30 9.48 5.74
C MET A 1 -8.35 8.50 6.43
N LYS A 2 -8.86 7.41 7.02
CA LYS A 2 -8.05 6.43 7.75
C LYS A 2 -8.43 5.01 7.33
N ILE A 3 -7.44 4.13 7.19
CA ILE A 3 -7.60 2.67 7.07
C ILE A 3 -6.87 2.03 8.25
N ASP A 4 -7.59 1.35 9.13
CA ASP A 4 -7.06 0.48 10.18
C ASP A 4 -6.83 -0.91 9.59
N VAL A 5 -5.57 -1.21 9.22
CA VAL A 5 -5.23 -2.41 8.44
C VAL A 5 -5.68 -3.68 9.16
N ALA A 6 -5.55 -3.72 10.49
CA ALA A 6 -5.87 -4.92 11.25
C ALA A 6 -7.37 -5.18 11.37
N LYS A 7 -8.17 -4.12 11.50
CA LYS A 7 -9.64 -4.23 11.65
C LYS A 7 -10.36 -4.36 10.31
N GLU A 8 -9.89 -3.64 9.29
CA GLU A 8 -10.59 -3.54 8.01
C GLU A 8 -10.09 -4.57 6.99
N PHE A 9 -8.86 -5.06 7.14
CA PHE A 9 -8.27 -6.02 6.22
C PHE A 9 -7.86 -7.32 6.92
N ASN A 10 -6.76 -7.32 7.65
CA ASN A 10 -6.28 -8.48 8.41
C ASN A 10 -5.16 -8.09 9.39
N SER A 11 -5.01 -8.86 10.48
CA SER A 11 -3.89 -8.69 11.40
C SER A 11 -2.61 -9.44 10.99
N TYR A 12 -2.67 -10.33 10.00
CA TYR A 12 -1.56 -11.09 9.41
C TYR A 12 -1.55 -11.03 7.86
N PRO A 13 -1.56 -9.83 7.25
CA PRO A 13 -1.47 -9.67 5.80
C PRO A 13 -0.17 -10.24 5.22
N ALA A 14 -0.29 -11.03 4.15
CA ALA A 14 0.83 -11.71 3.52
C ALA A 14 0.50 -12.08 2.06
N GLY A 15 1.55 -12.32 1.27
CA GLY A 15 1.40 -12.69 -0.15
C GLY A 15 1.26 -11.49 -1.07
N ARG A 16 1.63 -11.68 -2.34
CA ARG A 16 1.47 -10.66 -3.40
C ARG A 16 0.10 -10.78 -4.05
N PHE A 17 -0.25 -11.98 -4.47
CA PHE A 17 -1.36 -12.23 -5.39
C PHE A 17 -2.42 -13.15 -4.78
N PRO A 18 -3.61 -13.28 -5.39
CA PRO A 18 -4.68 -14.16 -4.91
C PRO A 18 -4.26 -15.60 -4.65
N GLU A 19 -3.26 -16.10 -5.38
CA GLU A 19 -2.71 -17.45 -5.23
C GLU A 19 -1.92 -17.62 -3.91
N ASP A 20 -1.42 -16.53 -3.32
CA ASP A 20 -0.70 -16.54 -2.05
C ASP A 20 -1.62 -16.49 -0.82
N GLY A 21 -2.93 -16.28 -1.03
CA GLY A 21 -3.94 -16.23 0.02
C GLY A 21 -4.91 -15.05 -0.09
N THR A 22 -5.92 -15.04 0.78
CA THR A 22 -7.05 -14.09 0.72
C THR A 22 -6.75 -12.67 1.19
N HIS A 23 -5.64 -12.46 1.89
CA HIS A 23 -5.20 -11.17 2.44
C HIS A 23 -3.87 -10.71 1.83
N ASN A 24 -3.81 -10.78 0.50
CA ASN A 24 -2.65 -10.45 -0.32
C ASN A 24 -2.54 -8.95 -0.68
N GLY A 25 -1.34 -8.55 -1.12
CA GLY A 25 -1.00 -7.17 -1.40
C GLY A 25 -1.77 -6.56 -2.57
N GLN A 26 -2.01 -7.34 -3.63
CA GLN A 26 -2.83 -6.91 -4.77
C GLN A 26 -4.24 -6.53 -4.29
N ARG A 27 -4.86 -7.37 -3.48
CA ARG A 27 -6.21 -7.11 -2.95
C ARG A 27 -6.24 -5.83 -2.12
N PHE A 28 -5.30 -5.67 -1.18
CA PHE A 28 -5.25 -4.45 -0.37
C PHE A 28 -5.01 -3.20 -1.22
N ARG A 29 -4.16 -3.29 -2.24
CA ARG A 29 -3.95 -2.18 -3.19
C ARG A 29 -5.20 -1.82 -3.97
N ASP A 30 -5.85 -2.81 -4.56
CA ASP A 30 -6.91 -2.59 -5.55
C ASP A 30 -8.25 -2.26 -4.86
N GLU A 31 -8.55 -2.90 -3.72
CA GLU A 31 -9.83 -2.75 -3.02
C GLU A 31 -9.81 -1.70 -1.89
N PHE A 32 -8.64 -1.33 -1.35
CA PHE A 32 -8.55 -0.38 -0.23
C PHE A 32 -7.76 0.89 -0.60
N LEU A 33 -6.50 0.75 -1.01
CA LEU A 33 -5.63 1.91 -1.24
C LEU A 33 -6.08 2.72 -2.46
N THR A 34 -6.35 2.05 -3.58
CA THR A 34 -6.71 2.69 -4.85
C THR A 34 -8.01 3.51 -4.75
N PRO A 35 -9.14 2.98 -4.25
CA PRO A 35 -10.36 3.78 -4.10
C PRO A 35 -10.16 4.92 -3.11
N ALA A 36 -9.52 4.69 -1.96
CA ALA A 36 -9.28 5.74 -0.96
C ALA A 36 -8.45 6.92 -1.51
N ILE A 37 -7.40 6.64 -2.30
CA ILE A 37 -6.59 7.68 -2.95
C ILE A 37 -7.41 8.43 -4.00
N LYS A 38 -8.20 7.72 -4.83
CA LYS A 38 -9.06 8.35 -5.85
C LYS A 38 -10.12 9.26 -5.23
N ASP A 39 -10.72 8.86 -4.13
CA ASP A 39 -11.73 9.66 -3.42
C ASP A 39 -11.12 10.95 -2.89
N ILE A 40 -9.94 10.88 -2.25
CA ILE A 40 -9.20 12.06 -1.79
C ILE A 40 -8.88 12.99 -2.96
N LEU A 41 -8.32 12.47 -4.05
CA LEU A 41 -7.99 13.26 -5.24
C LEU A 41 -9.23 13.93 -5.86
N SER A 42 -10.35 13.23 -5.91
CA SER A 42 -11.59 13.73 -6.53
C SER A 42 -12.29 14.78 -5.66
N SER A 43 -12.10 14.72 -4.34
CA SER A 43 -12.66 15.71 -3.41
C SER A 43 -12.03 17.11 -3.54
N GLY A 44 -10.85 17.21 -4.18
CA GLY A 44 -10.07 18.45 -4.24
C GLY A 44 -9.51 18.91 -2.88
N SER A 45 -9.61 18.07 -1.84
CA SER A 45 -9.11 18.38 -0.51
C SER A 45 -7.61 18.07 -0.39
N ASN A 46 -6.91 18.79 0.50
CA ASN A 46 -5.53 18.47 0.88
C ASN A 46 -5.45 17.33 1.92
N GLU A 47 -6.51 16.51 2.00
CA GLU A 47 -6.60 15.41 2.94
C GLU A 47 -5.54 14.34 2.65
N LYS A 48 -5.10 13.65 3.72
CA LYS A 48 -4.15 12.55 3.64
C LYS A 48 -4.84 11.22 3.94
N LEU A 49 -4.35 10.16 3.33
CA LEU A 49 -4.74 8.79 3.66
C LEU A 49 -3.83 8.29 4.76
N THR A 50 -4.39 8.13 5.97
CA THR A 50 -3.66 7.55 7.10
C THR A 50 -3.82 6.04 7.09
N ILE A 51 -2.71 5.32 6.97
CA ILE A 51 -2.65 3.86 7.09
C ILE A 51 -2.18 3.54 8.50
N ASP A 52 -3.08 3.02 9.32
CA ASP A 52 -2.79 2.64 10.70
C ASP A 52 -2.41 1.15 10.77
N ILE A 53 -1.18 0.90 11.20
CA ILE A 53 -0.62 -0.45 11.31
C ILE A 53 -0.52 -0.95 12.75
N ASP A 54 -0.99 -0.19 13.75
CA ASP A 54 -0.80 -0.54 15.16
C ASP A 54 -1.49 -1.85 15.55
N GLY A 55 -2.58 -2.21 14.88
CA GLY A 55 -3.28 -3.47 15.12
C GLY A 55 -2.62 -4.70 14.46
N VAL A 56 -1.66 -4.50 13.55
CA VAL A 56 -1.06 -5.59 12.77
C VAL A 56 -0.09 -6.37 13.65
N ARG A 57 -0.09 -7.69 13.48
CA ARG A 57 0.83 -8.61 14.17
C ARG A 57 2.06 -8.91 13.32
N SER A 58 1.89 -9.03 12.02
CA SER A 58 2.99 -9.21 11.07
C SER A 58 2.55 -8.80 9.67
N PHE A 59 3.53 -8.41 8.84
CA PHE A 59 3.37 -8.30 7.40
C PHE A 59 4.32 -9.27 6.69
N GLY A 60 3.88 -9.84 5.57
CA GLY A 60 4.81 -10.33 4.55
C GLY A 60 5.52 -9.16 3.85
N SER A 61 6.83 -9.23 3.65
CA SER A 61 7.56 -8.22 2.86
C SER A 61 7.01 -8.11 1.43
N SER A 62 6.66 -9.25 0.84
CA SER A 62 6.01 -9.34 -0.46
C SER A 62 4.65 -8.65 -0.49
N PHE A 63 3.88 -8.72 0.59
CA PHE A 63 2.63 -7.98 0.74
C PHE A 63 2.89 -6.47 0.70
N LEU A 64 3.83 -5.97 1.52
CA LEU A 64 4.13 -4.53 1.59
C LEU A 64 4.59 -3.99 0.24
N GLU A 65 5.48 -4.73 -0.43
CA GLU A 65 5.98 -4.34 -1.73
C GLU A 65 4.85 -4.27 -2.77
N GLU A 66 4.00 -5.30 -2.83
CA GLU A 66 2.90 -5.40 -3.80
C GLU A 66 1.78 -4.39 -3.52
N ALA A 67 1.46 -4.17 -2.25
CA ALA A 67 0.43 -3.24 -1.82
C ALA A 67 0.83 -1.78 -2.12
N PHE A 68 1.99 -1.35 -1.63
CA PHE A 68 2.39 0.06 -1.64
C PHE A 68 3.24 0.41 -2.86
N GLY A 69 4.29 -0.37 -3.13
CA GLY A 69 5.13 -0.16 -4.32
C GLY A 69 4.37 -0.47 -5.61
N GLY A 70 3.41 -1.40 -5.56
CA GLY A 70 2.55 -1.76 -6.70
C GLY A 70 1.70 -0.60 -7.22
N LEU A 71 1.33 0.36 -6.37
CA LEU A 71 0.63 1.59 -6.79
C LEU A 71 1.39 2.34 -7.89
N ILE A 72 2.73 2.37 -7.78
CA ILE A 72 3.63 3.04 -8.72
C ILE A 72 4.04 2.09 -9.84
N ARG A 73 4.48 0.86 -9.51
CA ARG A 73 4.98 -0.10 -10.50
C ARG A 73 3.96 -0.41 -11.58
N LYS A 74 2.69 -0.58 -11.19
CA LYS A 74 1.56 -0.82 -12.12
C LYS A 74 1.04 0.44 -12.81
N GLY A 75 1.63 1.61 -12.52
CA GLY A 75 1.23 2.88 -13.13
C GLY A 75 -0.16 3.37 -12.70
N ILE A 76 -0.65 2.93 -11.54
CA ILE A 76 -1.96 3.33 -11.01
C ILE A 76 -1.90 4.79 -10.55
N PHE A 77 -0.81 5.17 -9.88
CA PHE A 77 -0.54 6.55 -9.49
C PHE A 77 0.91 6.93 -9.77
N GLN A 78 1.14 8.22 -10.00
CA GLN A 78 2.49 8.78 -9.98
C GLN A 78 3.07 8.69 -8.57
N LYS A 79 4.38 8.50 -8.48
CA LYS A 79 5.07 8.32 -7.20
C LYS A 79 4.85 9.51 -6.26
N GLU A 80 4.93 10.71 -6.81
CA GLU A 80 4.77 11.99 -6.09
C GLU A 80 3.39 12.10 -5.47
N VAL A 81 2.35 11.57 -6.14
CA VAL A 81 0.99 11.52 -5.61
C VAL A 81 0.92 10.59 -4.40
N VAL A 82 1.51 9.40 -4.50
CA VAL A 82 1.51 8.41 -3.42
C VAL A 82 2.27 8.94 -2.19
N GLU A 83 3.47 9.49 -2.39
CA GLU A 83 4.28 10.10 -1.33
C GLU A 83 3.59 11.30 -0.67
N ASN A 84 2.84 12.08 -1.45
CA ASN A 84 2.10 13.21 -0.91
C ASN A 84 0.87 12.76 -0.12
N ILE A 85 0.15 11.72 -0.55
CA ILE A 85 -1.16 11.34 0.03
C ILE A 85 -1.02 10.37 1.20
N ILE A 86 -0.15 9.36 1.10
CA ILE A 86 -0.07 8.29 2.11
C ILE A 86 0.71 8.77 3.34
N ARG A 87 0.15 8.52 4.53
CA ARG A 87 0.80 8.70 5.82
C ARG A 87 0.67 7.42 6.63
N ILE A 88 1.78 6.92 7.15
CA ILE A 88 1.76 5.70 7.97
C ILE A 88 1.68 6.10 9.45
N HIS A 89 0.58 5.72 10.10
CA HIS A 89 0.44 5.82 11.54
C HIS A 89 0.98 4.54 12.19
N CYS A 90 1.94 4.71 13.09
CA CYS A 90 2.54 3.65 13.86
C CYS A 90 3.04 4.24 15.18
N SER A 91 2.38 3.90 16.29
CA SER A 91 2.76 4.34 17.64
C SER A 91 3.64 3.31 18.37
N LYS A 92 3.71 2.09 17.84
CA LYS A 92 4.41 0.96 18.48
C LYS A 92 5.83 0.79 17.93
N PRO A 93 6.89 0.98 18.74
CA PRO A 93 8.27 0.92 18.26
C PRO A 93 8.66 -0.38 17.56
N HIS A 94 8.12 -1.52 18.01
CA HIS A 94 8.38 -2.82 17.38
C HIS A 94 7.77 -2.96 15.97
N LEU A 95 6.91 -2.03 15.53
CA LEU A 95 6.35 -2.01 14.17
C LEU A 95 7.03 -0.94 13.28
N TYR A 96 8.02 -0.21 13.79
CA TYR A 96 8.70 0.83 13.01
C TYR A 96 9.40 0.27 11.78
N PHE A 97 9.94 -0.94 11.85
CA PHE A 97 10.56 -1.56 10.68
C PHE A 97 9.56 -1.83 9.54
N PHE A 98 8.30 -2.11 9.84
CA PHE A 98 7.24 -2.22 8.82
C PHE A 98 6.88 -0.87 8.22
N ARG A 99 6.76 0.16 9.06
CA ARG A 99 6.58 1.55 8.59
C ARG A 99 7.70 1.93 7.63
N ASP A 100 8.94 1.69 8.03
CA ASP A 100 10.12 2.07 7.26
C ASP A 100 10.18 1.25 5.96
N ALA A 101 9.86 -0.05 6.00
CA ALA A 101 9.75 -0.88 4.80
C ALA A 101 8.69 -0.35 3.82
N ILE A 102 7.50 0.05 4.30
CA ILE A 102 6.46 0.66 3.45
C ILE A 102 7.00 1.91 2.75
N ILE A 103 7.65 2.79 3.52
CA ILE A 103 8.24 4.03 2.99
C ILE A 103 9.30 3.70 1.94
N SER A 104 10.20 2.76 2.20
CA SER A 104 11.22 2.33 1.24
C SER A 104 10.61 1.76 -0.03
N TYR A 105 9.59 0.90 0.05
CA TYR A 105 8.93 0.35 -1.14
C TYR A 105 8.25 1.41 -2.00
N ILE A 106 7.69 2.46 -1.39
CA ILE A 106 7.15 3.61 -2.14
C ILE A 106 8.30 4.40 -2.78
N ALA A 107 9.37 4.67 -2.03
CA ALA A 107 10.51 5.45 -2.48
C ALA A 107 11.29 4.78 -3.63
N GLU A 108 11.42 3.46 -3.60
CA GLU A 108 12.19 2.70 -4.58
C GLU A 108 11.38 2.31 -5.82
N ALA A 109 10.05 2.31 -5.73
CA ALA A 109 9.19 1.90 -6.83
C ALA A 109 9.35 2.80 -8.06
N ARG A 110 9.41 2.14 -9.23
CA ARG A 110 9.44 2.76 -10.55
C ARG A 110 8.40 2.09 -11.41
N LYS A 111 7.72 2.87 -12.26
CA LYS A 111 6.76 2.31 -13.21
C LYS A 111 7.44 1.22 -14.04
N GLU A 112 6.86 0.03 -14.07
CA GLU A 112 7.32 -1.04 -14.94
C GLU A 112 7.09 -0.58 -16.38
N THR A 113 8.18 -0.37 -17.13
CA THR A 113 8.09 -0.22 -18.58
C THR A 113 7.72 -1.59 -19.10
N GLY A 114 6.47 -1.78 -19.52
CA GLY A 114 6.02 -3.04 -20.07
C GLY A 114 7.01 -3.50 -21.14
N THR A 115 7.64 -4.65 -20.92
CA THR A 115 8.09 -5.46 -22.05
C THR A 115 6.80 -5.76 -22.80
N GLU A 116 6.63 -5.18 -23.98
CA GLU A 116 5.77 -5.78 -25.00
C GLU A 116 6.25 -7.23 -25.11
N LEU A 117 5.50 -8.15 -24.50
CA LEU A 117 5.56 -9.53 -24.89
C LEU A 117 5.04 -9.54 -26.32
N ALA A 118 5.98 -9.50 -27.26
CA ALA A 118 5.76 -10.01 -28.59
C ALA A 118 5.15 -11.41 -28.43
N SER A 119 3.91 -11.54 -28.84
CA SER A 119 3.21 -12.80 -29.10
C SER A 119 2.18 -12.53 -30.18
#